data_AF-A0A355XVM7-F1
#
_entry.id   AF-A0A355XVM7-F1
#
_cell.length_a   1.000
_cell.length_b   1.000
_cell.length_c   1.000
_cell.angle_alpha   90.00
_cell.angle_beta   90.00
_cell.angle_gamma   90.00
#
_symmetry.space_group_name_H-M   'P 1'
#
loop_
_entity.id
_entity.type
_entity.pdbx_description
1 polymer ?
#
loop_
_entity_poly.entity_id
_entity_poly.type
_entity_poly.pdbx_seq_one_letter_code
_entity_poly.pdbx_strand_id
1 'polypeptide(L)'
;MKKTLLTLMLLCACAISAHAQQIYNEVMRMQKEFKAIKYDKDKPMTERKTASFKWDVIEYMLYKAKEDTTFTEKQLGIETYAMTEFVNLYFKRLSEAGNNKSKKEIAVVRFKNASLNNALFGDLDYELCHAYVNNANFMTPFSLDTDWVKALAEIRSKSWD
;
A
#
# COMPACT_ATOMS: atom_id res chain seq x y z
N MET A 1 24.64 8.78 18.65
CA MET A 1 23.73 8.36 19.76
C MET A 1 22.86 9.58 20.06
N LYS A 2 21.54 9.57 19.98
CA LYS A 2 20.58 8.68 20.63
C LYS A 2 19.37 8.44 19.71
N LYS A 3 18.96 7.18 19.64
CA LYS A 3 17.71 6.73 19.02
C LYS A 3 16.58 7.10 19.97
N THR A 4 15.63 7.93 19.57
CA THR A 4 14.37 8.07 20.30
C THR A 4 13.45 6.94 19.86
N LEU A 5 13.46 5.84 20.63
CA LEU A 5 12.38 4.86 20.61
C LEU A 5 11.12 5.56 21.12
N LEU A 6 10.11 5.67 20.26
CA LEU A 6 8.76 6.04 20.66
C LEU A 6 8.08 4.78 21.21
N THR A 7 8.09 4.63 22.53
CA THR A 7 7.27 3.66 23.25
C THR A 7 5.94 4.34 23.58
N LEU A 8 4.85 3.93 22.92
CA LEU A 8 3.51 4.43 23.23
C LEU A 8 2.89 3.55 24.33
N MET A 9 2.81 4.07 25.55
CA MET A 9 2.14 3.43 26.69
C MET A 9 0.68 3.91 26.75
N LEU A 10 -0.22 2.93 26.85
CA LEU A 10 -1.68 2.99 26.78
C LEU A 10 -2.31 3.63 28.03
N LEU A 11 -3.15 4.66 27.91
CA LEU A 11 -4.09 5.08 28.97
C LEU A 11 -5.39 5.72 28.43
N CYS A 12 -6.50 5.26 29.01
CA CYS A 12 -7.83 5.87 29.17
C CYS A 12 -8.84 5.82 28.00
N ALA A 13 -10.00 5.20 28.29
CA ALA A 13 -11.11 4.88 27.39
C ALA A 13 -11.93 6.09 26.84
N CYS A 14 -11.50 7.33 27.08
CA CYS A 14 -12.00 8.52 26.37
C CYS A 14 -11.07 8.96 25.22
N ALA A 15 -9.91 8.30 25.04
CA ALA A 15 -8.91 8.61 24.01
C ALA A 15 -9.16 7.88 22.68
N ILE A 16 -10.09 6.93 22.62
CA ILE A 16 -10.25 6.02 21.47
C ILE A 16 -10.72 6.78 20.21
N SER A 17 -11.66 7.71 20.34
CA SER A 17 -12.14 8.53 19.21
C SER A 17 -11.10 9.54 18.73
N ALA A 18 -10.37 10.18 19.66
CA ALA A 18 -9.27 11.09 19.32
C ALA A 18 -8.15 10.37 18.55
N HIS A 19 -7.83 9.12 18.93
CA HIS A 19 -6.85 8.30 18.22
C HIS A 19 -7.32 7.84 16.84
N ALA A 20 -8.59 7.43 16.70
CA ALA A 20 -9.14 7.00 15.42
C ALA A 20 -9.15 8.15 14.39
N GLN A 21 -9.61 9.34 14.83
CA GLN A 21 -9.57 10.56 14.01
C GLN A 21 -8.14 10.98 13.63
N GLN A 22 -7.17 10.85 14.55
CA GLN A 22 -5.76 11.10 14.25
C GLN A 22 -5.21 10.15 13.18
N ILE A 23 -5.55 8.86 13.25
CA ILE A 23 -5.15 7.86 12.25
C ILE A 23 -5.77 8.22 10.89
N TYR A 24 -7.06 8.54 10.86
CA TYR A 24 -7.74 8.97 9.64
C TYR A 24 -7.07 10.22 9.04
N ASN A 25 -6.80 11.23 9.85
CA ASN A 25 -6.14 12.46 9.41
C ASN A 25 -4.75 12.20 8.83
N GLU A 26 -4.01 11.25 9.40
CA GLU A 26 -2.70 10.85 8.89
C GLU A 26 -2.82 10.16 7.52
N VAL A 27 -3.78 9.27 7.33
CA VAL A 27 -4.07 8.67 6.02
C VAL A 27 -4.43 9.75 5.00
N MET A 28 -5.26 10.74 5.39
CA MET A 28 -5.63 11.85 4.50
C MET A 28 -4.44 12.73 4.15
N ARG A 29 -3.51 12.95 5.10
CA ARG A 29 -2.25 13.65 4.85
C ARG A 29 -1.42 12.90 3.81
N MET A 30 -1.19 11.60 3.99
CA MET A 30 -0.46 10.76 3.05
C MET A 30 -1.11 10.75 1.67
N GLN A 31 -2.43 10.62 1.61
CA GLN A 31 -3.19 10.66 0.37
C GLN A 31 -2.99 12.00 -0.35
N LYS A 32 -3.04 13.13 0.37
CA LYS A 32 -2.78 14.46 -0.20
C LYS A 32 -1.35 14.58 -0.74
N GLU A 33 -0.37 13.99 -0.06
CA GLU A 33 1.03 13.96 -0.53
C GLU A 33 1.18 13.15 -1.82
N PHE A 34 0.56 11.97 -1.91
CA PHE A 34 0.54 11.18 -3.14
C PHE A 34 -0.16 11.94 -4.28
N LYS A 35 -1.25 12.65 -3.98
CA LYS A 35 -1.93 13.52 -4.96
C LYS A 35 -1.02 14.66 -5.43
N ALA A 36 -0.25 15.28 -4.55
CA ALA A 36 0.70 16.33 -4.93
C ALA A 36 1.77 15.77 -5.88
N ILE A 37 2.37 14.64 -5.53
CA ILE A 37 3.41 13.98 -6.35
C ILE A 37 2.87 13.56 -7.72
N LYS A 38 1.66 12.96 -7.79
CA LYS A 38 1.15 12.44 -9.07
C LYS A 38 0.96 13.52 -10.14
N TYR A 39 0.64 14.74 -9.73
CA TYR A 39 0.44 15.90 -10.61
C TYR A 39 1.68 16.78 -10.78
N ASP A 40 2.73 16.59 -9.98
CA ASP A 40 3.97 17.33 -10.08
C ASP A 40 4.72 16.96 -11.37
N LYS A 41 4.84 17.91 -12.30
CA LYS A 41 5.47 17.70 -13.62
C LYS A 41 7.00 17.64 -13.53
N ASP A 42 7.59 18.10 -12.43
CA ASP A 42 9.04 18.09 -12.21
C ASP A 42 9.52 16.74 -11.66
N LYS A 43 8.59 15.87 -11.24
CA LYS A 43 8.89 14.51 -10.77
C LYS A 43 9.02 13.51 -11.92
N PRO A 44 9.92 12.51 -11.80
CA PRO A 44 10.01 11.41 -12.74
C PRO A 44 8.66 10.71 -12.93
N MET A 45 8.37 10.29 -14.16
CA MET A 45 7.11 9.60 -14.49
C MET A 45 6.87 8.35 -13.63
N THR A 46 7.93 7.65 -13.24
CA THR A 46 7.87 6.48 -12.35
C THR A 46 7.38 6.84 -10.94
N GLU A 47 7.88 7.93 -10.37
CA GLU A 47 7.43 8.45 -9.06
C GLU A 47 5.97 8.89 -9.13
N ARG A 48 5.60 9.62 -10.18
CA ARG A 48 4.23 10.09 -10.40
C ARG A 48 3.23 8.94 -10.53
N LYS A 49 3.55 7.93 -11.33
CA LYS A 49 2.71 6.73 -11.51
C LYS A 49 2.62 5.89 -10.24
N THR A 50 3.71 5.78 -9.48
CA THR A 50 3.69 5.12 -8.17
C THR A 50 2.79 5.87 -7.20
N ALA A 51 2.85 7.20 -7.18
CA ALA A 51 1.97 8.02 -6.36
C ALA A 51 0.50 7.93 -6.79
N SER A 52 0.21 7.85 -8.10
CA SER A 52 -1.15 7.56 -8.60
C SER A 52 -1.68 6.26 -8.02
N PHE A 53 -0.90 5.17 -8.11
CA PHE A 53 -1.29 3.88 -7.56
C PHE A 53 -1.57 3.95 -6.05
N LYS A 54 -0.66 4.52 -5.26
CA LYS A 54 -0.84 4.66 -3.80
C LYS A 54 -2.06 5.50 -3.44
N TRP A 55 -2.35 6.54 -4.22
CA TRP A 55 -3.53 7.38 -4.04
C TRP A 55 -4.82 6.61 -4.37
N ASP A 56 -4.85 5.88 -5.49
CA ASP A 56 -6.01 5.08 -5.91
C ASP A 56 -6.31 3.95 -4.91
N VAL A 57 -5.29 3.33 -4.31
CA VAL A 57 -5.49 2.33 -3.25
C VAL A 57 -6.19 2.92 -2.02
N ILE A 58 -5.79 4.13 -1.58
CA ILE A 58 -6.46 4.80 -0.46
C ILE A 58 -7.90 5.18 -0.83
N GLU A 59 -8.13 5.72 -2.04
CA GLU A 59 -9.48 6.01 -2.52
C GLU A 59 -10.35 4.76 -2.57
N TYR A 60 -9.81 3.64 -3.06
CA TYR A 60 -10.49 2.36 -3.09
C TYR A 60 -10.86 1.89 -1.68
N MET A 61 -9.93 1.89 -0.72
CA MET A 61 -10.23 1.51 0.66
C MET A 61 -11.28 2.43 1.31
N LEU A 62 -11.24 3.74 1.05
CA LEU A 62 -12.25 4.69 1.52
C LEU A 62 -13.62 4.47 0.88
N TYR A 63 -13.64 4.08 -0.40
CA TYR A 63 -14.86 3.72 -1.10
C TYR A 63 -15.49 2.47 -0.45
N LYS A 64 -14.71 1.40 -0.26
CA LYS A 64 -15.19 0.16 0.38
C LYS A 64 -15.56 0.36 1.85
N ALA A 65 -14.86 1.22 2.59
CA ALA A 65 -15.20 1.55 3.98
C ALA A 65 -16.60 2.16 4.14
N LYS A 66 -17.18 2.75 3.08
CA LYS A 66 -18.57 3.24 3.10
C LYS A 66 -19.59 2.10 2.97
N GLU A 67 -19.19 0.98 2.38
CA GLU A 67 -20.02 -0.20 2.15
C GLU A 67 -19.88 -1.22 3.30
N ASP A 68 -18.68 -1.35 3.87
CA ASP A 68 -18.36 -2.24 4.98
C ASP A 68 -18.13 -1.46 6.28
N THR A 69 -19.14 -1.42 7.14
CA THR A 69 -19.09 -0.74 8.44
C THR A 69 -18.16 -1.41 9.46
N THR A 70 -17.66 -2.62 9.18
CA THR A 70 -16.69 -3.32 10.03
C THR A 70 -15.26 -2.85 9.76
N PHE A 71 -15.01 -2.18 8.64
CA PHE A 71 -13.70 -1.62 8.29
C PHE A 71 -13.47 -0.27 8.98
N THR A 72 -12.68 -0.30 10.04
CA THR A 72 -12.42 0.84 10.92
C THR A 72 -11.34 1.79 10.39
N GLU A 73 -11.33 3.03 10.87
CA GLU A 73 -10.25 4.01 10.63
C GLU A 73 -8.87 3.47 11.04
N LYS A 74 -8.83 2.64 12.09
CA LYS A 74 -7.61 1.95 12.50
C LYS A 74 -7.12 0.97 11.44
N GLN A 75 -8.02 0.18 10.86
CA GLN A 75 -7.66 -0.73 9.75
C GLN A 75 -7.21 0.05 8.53
N LEU A 76 -7.91 1.13 8.16
CA LEU A 76 -7.48 2.02 7.07
C LEU A 76 -6.04 2.51 7.25
N GLY A 77 -5.67 2.95 8.46
CA GLY A 77 -4.30 3.38 8.76
C GLY A 77 -3.27 2.25 8.66
N ILE A 78 -3.59 1.08 9.21
CA ILE A 78 -2.72 -0.11 9.17
C ILE A 78 -2.50 -0.55 7.71
N GLU A 79 -3.56 -0.66 6.92
CA GLU A 79 -3.49 -1.05 5.51
C GLU A 79 -2.73 -0.02 4.68
N THR A 80 -2.96 1.28 4.90
CA THR A 80 -2.24 2.36 4.20
C THR A 80 -0.72 2.31 4.48
N TYR A 81 -0.34 2.06 5.73
CA TYR A 81 1.08 1.92 6.10
C TYR A 81 1.68 0.66 5.48
N ALA A 82 1.00 -0.48 5.59
CA ALA A 82 1.44 -1.75 5.02
C ALA A 82 1.58 -1.69 3.50
N MET A 83 0.65 -1.04 2.80
CA MET A 83 0.71 -0.76 1.37
C MET A 83 1.97 0.03 1.01
N THR A 84 2.27 1.10 1.76
CA THR A 84 3.44 1.92 1.51
C THR A 84 4.73 1.12 1.65
N GLU A 85 4.83 0.31 2.71
CA GLU A 85 5.95 -0.60 2.95
C GLU A 85 6.07 -1.68 1.87
N PHE A 86 4.96 -2.26 1.43
CA PHE A 86 4.91 -3.25 0.35
C PHE A 86 5.46 -2.69 -0.95
N VAL A 87 4.98 -1.52 -1.38
CA VAL A 87 5.44 -0.87 -2.61
C VAL A 87 6.92 -0.46 -2.51
N ASN A 88 7.35 0.05 -1.35
CA ASN A 88 8.75 0.41 -1.14
C ASN A 88 9.67 -0.82 -1.21
N LEU A 89 9.26 -1.92 -0.59
CA LEU A 89 9.99 -3.18 -0.62
C LEU A 89 10.06 -3.76 -2.03
N TYR A 90 8.99 -3.64 -2.82
CA TYR A 90 8.98 -4.03 -4.23
C TYR A 90 10.07 -3.30 -5.04
N PHE A 91 10.09 -1.97 -4.97
CA PHE A 91 11.12 -1.20 -5.69
C PHE A 91 12.53 -1.47 -5.17
N LYS A 92 12.69 -1.72 -3.86
CA LYS A 92 13.95 -2.18 -3.30
C LYS A 92 14.41 -3.51 -3.94
N ARG A 93 13.53 -4.51 -4.04
CA ARG A 93 13.87 -5.80 -4.68
C ARG A 93 14.19 -5.64 -6.16
N LEU A 94 13.48 -4.77 -6.88
CA LEU A 94 13.80 -4.46 -8.28
C LEU A 94 15.18 -3.80 -8.43
N SER A 95 15.55 -2.93 -7.49
CA SER A 95 16.86 -2.27 -7.46
C SER A 95 17.98 -3.26 -7.14
N GLU A 96 17.81 -4.10 -6.12
CA GLU A 96 18.76 -5.14 -5.73
C GLU A 96 18.99 -6.18 -6.84
N ALA A 97 17.98 -6.46 -7.66
CA ALA A 97 18.12 -7.33 -8.83
C ALA A 97 19.03 -6.74 -9.92
N GLY A 98 19.31 -5.43 -9.90
CA GLY A 98 20.23 -4.78 -10.83
C GLY A 98 19.84 -4.98 -12.30
N ASN A 99 20.73 -5.57 -13.11
CA ASN A 99 20.45 -5.90 -14.52
C ASN A 99 19.99 -7.35 -14.74
N ASN A 100 19.84 -8.14 -13.67
CA ASN A 100 19.41 -9.53 -13.78
C ASN A 100 17.91 -9.60 -14.06
N LYS A 101 17.56 -9.89 -15.33
CA LYS A 101 16.17 -10.01 -15.79
C LYS A 101 15.37 -11.07 -15.03
N SER A 102 15.97 -12.23 -14.76
CA SER A 102 15.29 -13.32 -14.05
C SER A 102 14.95 -12.92 -12.60
N LYS A 103 15.89 -12.29 -11.88
CA LYS A 103 15.62 -11.80 -10.51
C LYS A 103 14.54 -10.72 -10.48
N LYS A 104 14.48 -9.84 -11.49
CA LYS A 104 13.39 -8.85 -11.64
C LYS A 104 12.04 -9.52 -11.89
N GLU A 105 11.98 -10.47 -12.82
CA GLU A 105 10.77 -11.24 -13.13
C GLU A 105 10.23 -11.93 -11.87
N ILE A 106 11.12 -12.58 -11.10
CA ILE A 106 10.77 -13.23 -9.83
C ILE A 106 10.18 -12.23 -8.83
N ALA A 107 10.77 -11.04 -8.69
CA ALA A 107 10.22 -9.99 -7.83
C ALA A 107 8.83 -9.54 -8.32
N VAL A 108 8.67 -9.26 -9.62
CA VAL A 108 7.38 -8.86 -10.19
C VAL A 108 6.31 -9.92 -9.92
N VAL A 109 6.57 -11.17 -10.27
CA VAL A 109 5.60 -12.27 -10.11
C VAL A 109 5.24 -12.50 -8.65
N ARG A 110 6.22 -12.51 -7.74
CA ARG A 110 5.96 -12.73 -6.30
C ARG A 110 5.09 -11.63 -5.71
N PHE A 111 5.38 -10.36 -5.98
CA PHE A 111 4.59 -9.25 -5.45
C PHE A 111 3.21 -9.17 -6.11
N LYS A 112 3.11 -9.38 -7.42
CA LYS A 112 1.83 -9.49 -8.12
C LYS A 112 0.95 -10.56 -7.48
N ASN A 113 1.48 -11.77 -7.31
CA ASN A 113 0.74 -12.89 -6.73
C ASN A 113 0.36 -12.64 -5.27
N ALA A 114 1.25 -12.06 -4.46
CA ALA A 114 0.93 -11.71 -3.08
C ALA A 114 -0.24 -10.71 -3.01
N SER A 115 -0.33 -9.75 -3.95
CA SER A 115 -1.47 -8.84 -4.01
C SER A 115 -2.77 -9.53 -4.44
N LEU A 116 -2.70 -10.45 -5.42
CA LEU A 116 -3.88 -11.15 -5.94
C LEU A 116 -4.44 -12.23 -5.00
N ASN A 117 -3.57 -12.88 -4.23
CA ASN A 117 -3.96 -14.01 -3.37
C ASN A 117 -4.47 -13.56 -1.99
N ASN A 118 -4.31 -12.29 -1.64
CA ASN A 118 -4.70 -11.75 -0.35
C ASN A 118 -5.68 -10.60 -0.58
N ALA A 119 -6.94 -10.90 -0.93
CA ALA A 119 -7.99 -9.90 -1.05
C ALA A 119 -8.44 -9.37 0.32
N LEU A 120 -8.72 -8.07 0.42
CA LEU A 120 -9.16 -7.42 1.66
C LEU A 120 -10.69 -7.47 1.80
N PHE A 121 -11.40 -7.11 0.74
CA PHE A 121 -12.86 -7.04 0.69
C PHE A 121 -13.48 -8.17 -0.14
N GLY A 122 -12.70 -8.89 -0.96
CA GLY A 122 -13.22 -9.94 -1.82
C GLY A 122 -14.12 -9.38 -2.93
N ASP A 123 -13.75 -8.21 -3.46
CA ASP A 123 -14.54 -7.48 -4.42
C ASP A 123 -14.56 -8.19 -5.78
N LEU A 124 -15.76 -8.32 -6.34
CA LEU A 124 -16.00 -9.04 -7.60
C LEU A 124 -15.90 -8.12 -8.82
N ASP A 125 -15.77 -6.81 -8.63
CA ASP A 125 -15.45 -5.88 -9.71
C ASP A 125 -13.97 -6.02 -10.10
N TYR A 126 -13.67 -7.07 -10.85
CA TYR A 126 -12.31 -7.34 -11.32
C TYR A 126 -11.81 -6.30 -12.31
N GLU A 127 -12.69 -5.55 -13.00
CA GLU A 127 -12.26 -4.46 -13.88
C GLU A 127 -11.61 -3.35 -13.06
N LEU A 128 -12.27 -2.94 -11.97
CA LEU A 128 -11.74 -1.99 -11.01
C LEU A 128 -10.51 -2.55 -10.29
N CYS A 129 -10.64 -3.73 -9.67
CA CYS A 129 -9.60 -4.28 -8.80
C CYS A 129 -8.31 -4.60 -9.56
N HIS A 130 -8.41 -5.02 -10.82
CA HIS A 130 -7.25 -5.40 -11.64
C HIS A 130 -6.80 -4.31 -12.62
N ALA A 131 -7.28 -3.07 -12.49
CA ALA A 131 -6.93 -1.94 -13.36
C ALA A 131 -5.41 -1.72 -13.52
N TYR A 132 -4.63 -2.08 -12.49
CA TYR A 132 -3.17 -2.00 -12.48
C TYR A 132 -2.46 -3.33 -12.81
N VAL A 133 -3.08 -4.47 -12.50
CA VAL A 133 -2.50 -5.82 -12.57
C VAL A 133 -2.07 -6.22 -13.98
N ASN A 134 -2.85 -5.83 -14.98
CA ASN A 134 -2.63 -6.17 -16.40
C ASN A 134 -2.26 -4.93 -17.24
N ASN A 135 -1.81 -3.86 -16.59
CA ASN A 135 -1.53 -2.60 -17.25
C ASN A 135 -0.03 -2.32 -17.32
N ALA A 136 0.58 -2.63 -18.46
CA ALA A 136 2.01 -2.42 -18.70
C ALA A 136 2.46 -0.95 -18.60
N ASN A 137 1.52 0.01 -18.58
CA ASN A 137 1.86 1.41 -18.34
C ASN A 137 2.25 1.69 -16.89
N PHE A 138 1.95 0.80 -15.94
CA PHE A 138 2.27 0.98 -14.52
C PHE A 138 3.31 -0.05 -14.06
N MET A 139 4.26 0.41 -13.24
CA MET A 139 5.29 -0.46 -12.67
C MET A 139 4.79 -1.25 -11.45
N THR A 140 3.60 -0.94 -10.96
CA THR A 140 2.95 -1.52 -9.76
C THR A 140 1.80 -2.43 -10.19
N PRO A 141 2.07 -3.68 -10.61
CA PRO A 141 1.05 -4.59 -11.14
C PRO A 141 0.25 -5.26 -10.01
N PHE A 142 -0.37 -4.47 -9.14
CA PHE A 142 -1.00 -4.95 -7.91
C PHE A 142 -2.51 -4.73 -7.93
N SER A 143 -3.25 -5.61 -7.27
CA SER A 143 -4.69 -5.46 -7.07
C SER A 143 -4.99 -4.25 -6.17
N LEU A 144 -6.05 -3.50 -6.44
CA LEU A 144 -6.56 -2.50 -5.50
C LEU A 144 -7.19 -3.18 -4.27
N ASP A 145 -7.89 -4.29 -4.49
CA ASP A 145 -8.40 -5.16 -3.42
C ASP A 145 -7.28 -6.06 -2.92
N THR A 146 -6.42 -5.52 -2.06
CA THR A 146 -5.34 -6.25 -1.41
C THR A 146 -5.38 -6.00 0.10
N ASP A 147 -5.34 -7.07 0.89
CA ASP A 147 -4.98 -7.06 2.31
C ASP A 147 -3.46 -6.87 2.37
N TRP A 148 -3.05 -5.62 2.54
CA TRP A 148 -1.66 -5.20 2.45
C TRP A 148 -0.84 -5.74 3.61
N VAL A 149 -1.46 -5.96 4.77
CA VAL A 149 -0.80 -6.58 5.92
C VAL A 149 -0.41 -8.02 5.59
N LYS A 150 -1.34 -8.83 5.08
CA LYS A 150 -1.07 -10.23 4.71
C LYS A 150 -0.15 -10.32 3.50
N ALA A 151 -0.37 -9.51 2.47
CA ALA A 151 0.50 -9.49 1.29
C ALA A 151 1.96 -9.11 1.66
N LEU A 152 2.14 -8.12 2.54
CA LEU A 152 3.47 -7.74 3.05
C LEU A 152 4.10 -8.85 3.89
N ALA A 153 3.33 -9.49 4.77
CA ALA A 153 3.81 -10.62 5.56
C ALA A 153 4.24 -11.79 4.65
N GLU A 154 3.45 -12.12 3.63
CA GLU A 154 3.79 -13.14 2.65
C GLU A 154 5.13 -12.82 1.96
N ILE A 155 5.31 -11.59 1.47
CA ILE A 155 6.56 -11.19 0.79
C ILE A 155 7.77 -11.24 1.73
N ARG A 156 7.59 -10.82 2.99
CA ARG A 156 8.65 -10.87 4.00
C ARG A 156 9.04 -12.30 4.38
N SER A 157 8.14 -13.28 4.19
CA SER A 157 8.43 -14.70 4.43
C SER A 157 9.24 -15.38 3.32
N LYS A 158 9.33 -14.79 2.11
CA LYS A 158 10.05 -15.40 0.99
C LYS A 158 11.56 -15.28 1.17
N SER A 159 12.30 -16.33 0.77
CA SER A 159 13.75 -16.23 0.54
C SER A 159 14.05 -15.52 -0.79
N TRP A 160 15.06 -14.64 -0.79
CA TRP A 160 15.40 -13.74 -1.91
C TRP A 160 16.81 -13.97 -2.48
N ASP A 161 17.51 -15.00 -2.01
CA ASP A 161 18.87 -15.33 -2.41
C ASP A 161 18.94 -15.86 -3.86
#